data_AF-A0A8J8F6X2-F1
#
_entry.id   AF-A0A8J8F6X2-F1
#
_cell.length_a   1.000
_cell.length_b   1.000
_cell.length_c   1.000
_cell.angle_alpha   90.00
_cell.angle_beta   90.00
_cell.angle_gamma   90.00
#
_symmetry.space_group_name_H-M   'P 1'
#
loop_
_entity.id
_entity.type
_entity.pdbx_description
1 polymer ?
#
loop_
_entity_poly.entity_id
_entity_poly.type
_entity_poly.pdbx_seq_one_letter_code
_entity_poly.pdbx_strand_id
1 'polypeptide(L)' 'MTESTTTNPDGDDYHRKQYRTTIPKDLAEFFDMDRETTLEWKVGSASNKLEITVHDNSKDNP' A
#
# COMPACT_ATOMS: atom_id res chain seq x y z
N MET A 1 -3.22 -13.16 6.24
CA MET A 1 -4.10 -13.10 5.06
C MET A 1 -5.51 -12.99 5.58
N THR A 2 -6.26 -11.99 5.14
CA THR A 2 -7.66 -11.83 5.53
C THR A 2 -8.50 -12.08 4.28
N GLU A 3 -9.39 -13.06 4.35
CA GLU A 3 -10.40 -13.30 3.31
C GLU A 3 -11.72 -12.73 3.82
N SER A 4 -12.37 -11.92 3.00
CA SER A 4 -13.69 -11.37 3.32
C SER A 4 -14.63 -11.61 2.15
N THR A 5 -15.77 -12.20 2.42
CA THR A 5 -16.90 -12.26 1.48
C THR A 5 -17.69 -10.98 1.61
N THR A 6 -17.90 -10.27 0.52
CA THR A 6 -18.76 -9.08 0.49
C THR A 6 -19.73 -9.24 -0.66
N THR A 7 -21.02 -9.17 -0.33
CA THR A 7 -22.10 -9.21 -1.31
C THR A 7 -22.25 -7.82 -1.90
N ASN A 8 -22.09 -7.70 -3.21
CA ASN A 8 -22.36 -6.44 -3.91
C ASN A 8 -23.87 -6.15 -3.91
N PRO A 9 -24.30 -4.89 -4.16
CA PRO A 9 -25.72 -4.52 -4.21
C PRO A 9 -26.54 -5.36 -5.21
N ASP A 10 -25.88 -5.91 -6.23
CA ASP A 10 -26.48 -6.74 -7.28
C ASP A 10 -26.66 -8.22 -6.88
N GLY A 11 -26.30 -8.59 -5.64
CA GLY A 11 -26.51 -9.94 -5.10
C GLY A 11 -25.39 -10.95 -5.38
N ASP A 12 -24.36 -10.56 -6.13
CA ASP A 12 -23.19 -11.40 -6.38
C ASP A 12 -22.17 -11.31 -5.22
N ASP A 13 -21.78 -12.48 -4.72
CA ASP A 13 -20.72 -12.60 -3.71
C ASP A 13 -19.34 -12.45 -4.36
N TYR A 14 -18.65 -11.35 -4.07
CA TYR A 14 -17.26 -11.20 -4.47
C TYR A 14 -16.32 -11.62 -3.33
N HIS A 15 -15.41 -12.54 -3.64
CA HIS A 15 -14.38 -13.01 -2.72
C HIS A 15 -13.15 -12.11 -2.84
N ARG A 16 -12.95 -11.23 -1.86
CA ARG A 16 -11.77 -10.35 -1.81
C ARG A 16 -10.69 -10.99 -0.95
N LYS A 17 -9.57 -11.37 -1.58
CA LYS A 17 -8.33 -11.73 -0.86
C LYS A 17 -7.53 -10.47 -0.61
N GLN A 18 -7.31 -10.12 0.67
CA GLN A 18 -6.45 -9.00 1.03
C GLN A 18 -5.05 -9.49 1.40
N TYR A 19 -4.07 -9.01 0.65
CA TYR A 19 -2.65 -9.19 0.95
C TYR A 19 -2.17 -7.95 1.72
N ARG A 20 -1.39 -8.20 2.78
CA ARG A 20 -0.78 -7.15 3.60
C ARG A 20 0.70 -7.49 3.74
N THR A 21 1.54 -6.47 3.64
CA THR A 21 2.96 -6.54 3.97
C THR A 21 3.27 -5.56 5.11
N THR A 22 4.35 -5.82 5.84
CA THR A 22 4.90 -4.93 6.86
C THR A 22 6.18 -4.32 6.34
N ILE A 23 6.36 -3.02 6.53
CA ILE A 23 7.60 -2.32 6.18
C ILE A 23 8.62 -2.60 7.29
N PRO A 24 9.81 -3.15 6.97
CA PRO A 24 10.91 -3.29 7.92
C PRO A 24 11.29 -1.97 8.57
N LYS A 25 11.63 -2.01 9.87
CA LYS A 25 11.98 -0.82 10.65
C LYS A 25 13.09 0.01 9.99
N ASP A 26 14.16 -0.63 9.54
CA ASP A 26 15.32 0.05 8.95
C ASP A 26 14.95 0.81 7.66
N LEU A 27 13.99 0.29 6.88
CA LEU A 27 13.47 0.99 5.70
C LEU A 27 12.59 2.18 6.11
N ALA A 28 11.75 2.02 7.13
CA ALA A 28 10.93 3.11 7.64
C ALA A 28 11.79 4.26 8.19
N GLU A 29 12.83 3.95 8.97
CA GLU A 29 13.76 4.96 9.50
C GLU A 29 14.60 5.62 8.39
N PHE A 30 15.05 4.85 7.39
CA PHE A 30 15.83 5.39 6.27
C PHE A 30 15.05 6.42 5.46
N PHE A 31 13.75 6.21 5.26
CA PHE A 31 12.88 7.13 4.51
C PHE A 31 12.14 8.13 5.40
N ASP A 32 12.45 8.18 6.71
CA ASP A 32 11.75 9.01 7.70
C ASP A 32 10.22 8.85 7.63
N MET A 33 9.76 7.60 7.50
CA MET A 33 8.34 7.29 7.35
C MET A 33 7.60 7.56 8.66
N ASP A 34 6.77 8.59 8.66
CA ASP A 34 5.90 8.97 9.75
C ASP A 34 4.41 8.80 9.38
N ARG A 35 3.51 9.44 10.16
CA ARG A 35 2.06 9.39 9.90
C ARG A 35 1.61 10.26 8.72
N GLU A 36 2.46 11.16 8.25
CA GLU A 36 2.17 12.08 7.15
C GLU A 36 2.76 11.57 5.82
N THR A 37 3.46 10.43 5.85
CA THR A 37 4.03 9.78 4.68
C THR A 37 2.96 9.05 3.87
N THR A 38 2.95 9.29 2.55
CA THR A 38 2.09 8.55 1.61
C THR A 38 2.92 7.60 0.76
N LEU A 39 2.39 6.40 0.51
CA LEU A 39 3.04 5.39 -0.33
C LEU A 39 2.32 5.25 -1.67
N GLU A 40 3.06 5.41 -2.75
CA GLU A 40 2.57 5.12 -4.10
C GLU A 40 3.13 3.78 -4.57
N TRP A 41 2.25 2.89 -5.01
CA TRP A 41 2.59 1.54 -5.46
C TRP A 41 2.40 1.45 -6.97
N LYS A 42 3.44 1.03 -7.70
CA LYS A 42 3.40 0.86 -9.15
C LYS A 42 3.94 -0.51 -9.54
N VAL A 43 3.33 -1.12 -10.55
CA VAL A 43 3.98 -2.23 -11.26
C VAL A 43 5.20 -1.65 -11.97
N GLY A 44 6.36 -2.18 -11.64
CA GLY A 44 7.63 -1.63 -12.10
C GLY A 44 7.82 -1.76 -13.60
N SER A 45 8.77 -1.00 -14.13
CA SER A 45 9.08 -0.95 -15.57
C SER A 45 9.61 -2.28 -16.14
N ALA A 46 10.04 -3.20 -15.28
CA ALA A 46 10.45 -4.56 -15.64
C ALA A 46 9.45 -5.61 -15.14
N SER A 47 9.38 -6.75 -15.84
CA SER A 47 8.51 -7.87 -15.47
C SER A 47 8.74 -8.31 -14.02
N ASN A 48 7.64 -8.52 -13.29
CA ASN A 48 7.63 -9.00 -11.90
C ASN A 48 8.33 -8.10 -10.88
N LYS A 49 8.40 -6.78 -11.12
CA LYS A 49 8.87 -5.82 -10.12
C LYS A 49 7.71 -5.01 -9.54
N LEU A 50 7.80 -4.75 -8.24
CA LEU A 50 6.96 -3.79 -7.53
C LEU A 50 7.84 -2.61 -7.16
N GLU A 51 7.46 -1.42 -7.60
CA GLU A 51 8.13 -0.17 -7.27
C GLU A 51 7.25 0.58 -6.26
N ILE A 52 7.86 1.01 -5.16
CA ILE A 52 7.19 1.78 -4.10
C ILE A 52 7.91 3.11 -4.01
N THR A 53 7.16 4.20 -4.21
CA THR A 53 7.65 5.56 -4.02
C THR A 53 7.12 6.09 -2.70
N VAL A 54 8.02 6.64 -1.89
CA VAL A 54 7.70 7.25 -0.60
C VAL A 54 7.58 8.75 -0.80
N HIS A 55 6.41 9.32 -0.52
CA HIS A 55 6.14 10.74 -0.62
C HIS A 55 6.09 11.34 0.78
N ASP A 56 7.07 12.19 1.10
CA ASP A 56 7.13 13.00 2.31
C ASP A 56 6.22 14.22 2.13
N ASN A 57 5.05 14.21 2.78
CA ASN A 57 4.08 15.31 2.68
C ASN A 57 4.25 16.35 3.78
N SER A 58 5.23 16.21 4.69
CA SER A 58 5.51 17.19 5.75
C SER A 58 5.96 18.55 5.20
N LYS A 59 6.42 18.58 3.94
CA LYS A 59 6.86 19.81 3.25
C LYS A 59 5.75 20.52 2.46
N ASP A 60 4.61 19.87 2.25
CA ASP A 60 3.49 20.41 1.46
C ASP A 60 2.39 21.05 2.32
N ASN A 61 2.52 21.02 3.65
CA ASN A 61 1.60 21.68 4.58
C ASN A 61 2.38 22.67 5.48
N PRO A 62 2.43 23.97 5.12
CA PRO A 62 3.13 25.00 5.90
C PRO A 62 2.45 25.38 7.21
#